data_AF-Q13YM1-F1
#
_entry.id   AF-Q13YM1-F1
#
_cell.length_a   1.000
_cell.length_b   1.000
_cell.length_c   1.000
_cell.angle_alpha   90.00
_cell.angle_beta   90.00
_cell.angle_gamma   90.00
#
_symmetry.space_group_name_H-M   'P 1'
#
loop_
_entity.id
_entity.type
_entity.pdbx_description
1 polymer ?
#
loop_
_entity_poly.entity_id
_entity_poly.type
_entity_poly.pdbx_seq_one_letter_code
_entity_poly.pdbx_strand_id
1 'polypeptide(L)'
;MSTETLLQLEQRLIEEAQPFAVVTVIRAAPPTSAWVGAQALVEGDGALHGWIGGGCSRSIVIEAARQTIRAGQPKRVRISNEPGRPEADVEAHAMPCASNGTLELFIQPTLPTPMVLILGATPTALEACVLAQRVGLRVGAAASVTAPLAALGLPWVMQGFDAAAFDQTEPQSILVATQGDNDEDALEAALRSTAAAVLLVASERKADRLRDAMRLRGITPERLAALRSPAGPHIHARTPQEIALGAVAGLVTLRRELQQQAAAAEVDALHLVSGETVPALSPCETSASIETPRARYLNPVCGMAVDPASAKHVIDYGGERVYFCCDGCKLEFERAPDKYLAIAQGRAQLEKT
;
A
#
# COMPACT_ATOMS: atom_id res chain seq x y z
N MET A 1 14.86 -11.40 -28.28
CA MET A 1 15.62 -11.14 -27.03
C MET A 1 15.66 -12.41 -26.22
N SER A 2 16.78 -12.75 -25.61
CA SER A 2 16.83 -13.81 -24.61
C SER A 2 16.24 -13.31 -23.28
N THR A 3 15.83 -14.24 -22.41
CA THR A 3 15.36 -13.92 -21.05
C THR A 3 16.41 -13.14 -20.25
N GLU A 4 17.69 -13.46 -20.44
CA GLU A 4 18.81 -12.76 -19.81
C GLU A 4 18.87 -11.27 -20.19
N THR A 5 18.58 -10.93 -21.46
CA THR A 5 18.52 -9.52 -21.89
C THR A 5 17.37 -8.75 -21.24
N LEU A 6 16.23 -9.41 -20.97
CA LEU A 6 15.11 -8.76 -20.28
C LEU A 6 15.42 -8.49 -18.81
N LEU A 7 16.04 -9.43 -18.11
CA LEU A 7 16.45 -9.23 -16.71
C LEU A 7 17.48 -8.11 -16.56
N GLN A 8 18.43 -8.00 -17.49
CA GLN A 8 19.40 -6.89 -17.51
C GLN A 8 18.72 -5.54 -17.77
N LEU A 9 17.75 -5.49 -18.67
CA LEU A 9 16.96 -4.29 -18.92
C LEU A 9 16.15 -3.89 -17.69
N GLU A 10 15.48 -4.85 -17.06
CA GLU A 10 14.72 -4.65 -15.82
C GLU A 10 15.60 -4.02 -14.73
N GLN A 11 16.77 -4.61 -14.48
CA GLN A 11 17.71 -4.10 -13.48
C GLN A 11 18.16 -2.67 -13.78
N ARG A 12 18.50 -2.38 -15.04
CA ARG A 12 18.90 -1.03 -15.45
C ARG A 12 17.78 0.00 -15.22
N LEU A 13 16.54 -0.33 -15.58
CA LEU A 13 15.39 0.56 -15.39
C LEU A 13 15.14 0.84 -13.89
N ILE A 14 15.33 -0.17 -13.03
CA ILE A 14 15.26 -0.01 -11.57
C ILE A 14 16.35 0.95 -11.07
N GLU A 15 17.60 0.76 -11.52
CA GLU A 15 18.75 1.58 -11.12
C GLU A 15 18.60 3.05 -11.58
N GLU A 16 18.07 3.26 -12.77
CA GLU A 16 17.79 4.59 -13.36
C GLU A 16 16.48 5.21 -12.85
N ALA A 17 15.77 4.53 -11.95
CA ALA A 17 14.46 4.96 -11.43
C ALA A 17 13.42 5.23 -12.53
N GLN A 18 13.48 4.49 -13.64
CA GLN A 18 12.55 4.58 -14.74
C GLN A 18 11.33 3.67 -14.50
N PRO A 19 10.10 4.17 -14.65
CA PRO A 19 8.91 3.35 -14.49
C PRO A 19 8.72 2.42 -15.70
N PHE A 20 8.35 1.17 -15.44
CA PHE A 20 8.05 0.17 -16.47
C PHE A 20 7.01 -0.83 -15.97
N ALA A 21 6.53 -1.71 -16.84
CA ALA A 21 5.68 -2.83 -16.48
C ALA A 21 6.20 -4.15 -17.05
N VAL A 22 6.13 -5.20 -16.24
CA VAL A 22 6.34 -6.58 -16.67
C VAL A 22 5.00 -7.15 -17.11
N VAL A 23 4.91 -7.59 -18.35
CA VAL A 23 3.75 -8.27 -18.93
C VAL A 23 4.06 -9.75 -19.00
N THR A 24 3.18 -10.58 -18.43
CA THR A 24 3.32 -12.04 -18.43
C THR A 24 2.06 -12.70 -19.00
N VAL A 25 2.21 -13.54 -20.01
CA VAL A 25 1.10 -14.36 -20.53
C VAL A 25 0.78 -15.46 -19.52
N ILE A 26 -0.40 -15.37 -18.90
CA ILE A 26 -0.88 -16.34 -17.90
C ILE A 26 -1.84 -17.38 -18.49
N ARG A 27 -2.46 -17.08 -19.63
CA ARG A 27 -3.29 -18.02 -20.41
C ARG A 27 -3.13 -17.75 -21.90
N ALA A 28 -3.04 -18.82 -22.69
CA ALA A 28 -3.02 -18.76 -24.15
C ALA A 28 -3.88 -19.89 -24.72
N ALA A 29 -4.92 -19.53 -25.47
CA ALA A 29 -5.77 -20.46 -26.21
C ALA A 29 -5.57 -20.28 -27.73
N PRO A 30 -5.30 -21.35 -28.49
CA PRO A 30 -5.10 -21.26 -29.93
C PRO A 30 -6.31 -20.67 -30.70
N PRO A 31 -6.09 -20.09 -31.89
CA PRO A 31 -4.81 -19.85 -32.54
C PRO A 31 -4.11 -18.60 -31.96
N THR A 32 -2.94 -18.81 -31.35
CA THR A 32 -2.07 -17.72 -30.86
C THR A 32 -0.61 -18.15 -30.94
N SER A 33 0.29 -17.19 -31.21
CA SER A 33 1.75 -17.41 -31.23
C SER A 33 2.41 -17.17 -29.88
N ALA A 34 1.64 -16.81 -28.86
CA ALA A 34 2.12 -16.72 -27.49
C ALA A 34 1.98 -18.07 -26.78
N TRP A 35 2.79 -18.28 -25.75
CA TRP A 35 2.69 -19.40 -24.82
C TRP A 35 2.61 -18.88 -23.39
N VAL A 36 2.07 -19.69 -22.49
CA VAL A 36 2.06 -19.37 -21.06
C VAL A 36 3.49 -19.18 -20.57
N GLY A 37 3.76 -18.09 -19.86
CA GLY A 37 5.09 -17.70 -19.40
C GLY A 37 5.88 -16.86 -20.40
N ALA A 38 5.36 -16.55 -21.59
CA ALA A 38 5.96 -15.54 -22.45
C ALA A 38 5.88 -14.15 -21.75
N GLN A 39 6.98 -13.40 -21.80
CA GLN A 39 7.12 -12.12 -21.08
C GLN A 39 7.60 -11.00 -21.98
N ALA A 40 7.17 -9.79 -21.65
CA ALA A 40 7.72 -8.55 -22.18
C ALA A 40 7.80 -7.47 -21.11
N LEU A 41 8.74 -6.54 -21.27
CA LEU A 41 8.81 -5.28 -20.55
C LEU A 41 8.22 -4.18 -21.41
N VAL A 42 7.42 -3.30 -20.80
CA VAL A 42 6.92 -2.08 -21.44
C VAL A 42 7.38 -0.88 -20.63
N GLU A 43 8.12 0.04 -21.26
CA GLU A 43 8.57 1.28 -20.65
C GLU A 43 7.46 2.35 -20.65
N GLY A 44 7.61 3.43 -19.87
CA GLY A 44 6.60 4.50 -19.78
C GLY A 44 6.26 5.20 -21.10
N ASP A 45 7.21 5.22 -22.04
CA ASP A 45 7.05 5.76 -23.39
C ASP A 45 6.30 4.79 -24.35
N GLY A 46 6.09 3.54 -23.92
CA GLY A 46 5.44 2.48 -24.69
C GLY A 46 6.39 1.55 -25.46
N ALA A 47 7.71 1.71 -25.33
CA ALA A 47 8.67 0.77 -25.89
C ALA A 47 8.45 -0.62 -25.30
N LEU A 48 8.30 -1.63 -26.16
CA LEU A 48 8.04 -3.02 -25.77
C LEU A 48 9.24 -3.91 -26.12
N HIS A 49 9.76 -4.58 -25.12
CA HIS A 49 10.92 -5.47 -25.18
C HIS A 49 10.51 -6.88 -24.77
N GLY A 50 10.74 -7.89 -25.62
CA GLY A 50 10.36 -9.27 -25.34
C GLY A 50 9.24 -9.79 -26.24
N TRP A 51 8.47 -10.76 -25.77
CA TRP A 51 7.46 -11.46 -26.57
C TRP A 51 6.19 -11.75 -25.77
N ILE A 52 5.05 -11.33 -26.31
CA ILE A 52 3.70 -11.57 -25.76
C ILE A 52 2.73 -12.10 -26.84
N GLY A 53 3.27 -12.56 -27.97
CA GLY A 53 2.53 -13.00 -29.16
C GLY A 53 2.76 -12.12 -30.38
N GLY A 54 1.92 -12.33 -31.41
CA GLY A 54 1.99 -11.60 -32.68
C GLY A 54 1.55 -10.13 -32.57
N GLY A 55 1.67 -9.39 -33.68
CA GLY A 55 1.45 -7.93 -33.68
C GLY A 55 0.03 -7.47 -33.31
N CYS A 56 -0.98 -8.33 -33.42
CA CYS A 56 -2.39 -7.96 -33.25
C CYS A 56 -2.77 -7.61 -31.80
N SER A 57 -2.10 -8.16 -30.80
CA SER A 57 -2.33 -7.83 -29.38
C SER A 57 -1.43 -6.69 -28.89
N ARG A 58 -0.40 -6.31 -29.65
CA ARG A 58 0.69 -5.44 -29.18
C ARG A 58 0.22 -4.06 -28.74
N SER A 59 -0.64 -3.40 -29.53
CA SER A 59 -1.15 -2.06 -29.20
C SER A 59 -2.00 -2.05 -27.93
N ILE A 60 -2.87 -3.06 -27.78
CA ILE A 60 -3.70 -3.26 -26.58
C ILE A 60 -2.82 -3.44 -25.36
N VAL A 61 -1.80 -4.31 -25.46
CA VAL A 61 -0.87 -4.57 -24.35
C VAL A 61 -0.04 -3.34 -23.99
N ILE A 62 0.45 -2.58 -24.96
CA ILE A 62 1.22 -1.36 -24.70
C ILE A 62 0.35 -0.33 -23.99
N GLU A 63 -0.86 -0.06 -24.49
CA GLU A 63 -1.73 0.93 -23.86
C GLU A 63 -2.16 0.47 -22.46
N ALA A 64 -2.50 -0.80 -22.32
CA ALA A 64 -2.83 -1.39 -21.04
C ALA A 64 -1.66 -1.26 -20.04
N ALA A 65 -0.43 -1.56 -20.48
CA ALA A 65 0.76 -1.42 -19.65
C ALA A 65 1.03 0.04 -19.25
N ARG A 66 0.87 1.00 -20.16
CA ARG A 66 1.03 2.43 -19.85
C ARG A 66 -0.01 2.92 -18.84
N GLN A 67 -1.25 2.46 -18.95
CA GLN A 67 -2.27 2.72 -17.93
C GLN A 67 -1.88 2.11 -16.59
N THR A 68 -1.41 0.86 -16.56
CA THR A 68 -0.93 0.20 -15.34
C THR A 68 0.25 0.91 -14.69
N ILE A 69 1.17 1.45 -15.50
CA ILE A 69 2.28 2.27 -15.00
C ILE A 69 1.74 3.54 -14.34
N ARG A 70 0.81 4.26 -15.01
CA ARG A 70 0.18 5.47 -14.43
C ARG A 70 -0.56 5.15 -13.13
N ALA A 71 -1.26 4.01 -13.11
CA ALA A 71 -2.03 3.51 -11.97
C ALA A 71 -1.19 3.09 -10.77
N GLY A 72 0.00 2.55 -11.04
CA GLY A 72 0.80 1.83 -10.04
C GLY A 72 0.14 0.56 -9.50
N GLN A 73 -0.95 0.09 -10.11
CA GLN A 73 -1.67 -1.12 -9.70
C GLN A 73 -1.57 -2.23 -10.76
N PRO A 74 -1.28 -3.47 -10.35
CA PRO A 74 -1.31 -4.60 -11.27
C PRO A 74 -2.70 -4.84 -11.84
N LYS A 75 -2.77 -5.37 -13.06
CA LYS A 75 -4.05 -5.72 -13.68
C LYS A 75 -3.98 -6.99 -14.51
N ARG A 76 -5.12 -7.66 -14.65
CA ARG A 76 -5.32 -8.75 -15.61
C ARG A 76 -6.03 -8.21 -16.84
N VAL A 77 -5.52 -8.56 -18.00
CA VAL A 77 -6.09 -8.18 -19.30
C VAL A 77 -6.44 -9.44 -20.06
N ARG A 78 -7.67 -9.54 -20.55
CA ARG A 78 -8.13 -10.60 -21.45
C ARG A 78 -8.34 -10.01 -22.83
N ILE A 79 -7.70 -10.61 -23.84
CA ILE A 79 -7.90 -10.27 -25.25
C ILE A 79 -8.53 -11.47 -25.93
N SER A 80 -9.80 -11.37 -26.29
CA SER A 80 -10.57 -12.47 -26.88
C SER A 80 -11.78 -11.94 -27.66
N ASN A 81 -12.21 -12.69 -28.67
CA ASN A 81 -13.50 -12.50 -29.34
C ASN A 81 -14.58 -13.44 -28.78
N GLU A 82 -14.23 -14.36 -27.89
CA GLU A 82 -15.20 -15.27 -27.26
C GLU A 82 -16.00 -14.53 -26.18
N PRO A 83 -17.33 -14.69 -26.15
CA PRO A 83 -18.15 -14.13 -25.09
C PRO A 83 -17.83 -14.82 -23.76
N GLY A 84 -17.08 -14.13 -22.91
CA GLY A 84 -16.80 -14.53 -21.54
C GLY A 84 -17.72 -13.84 -20.54
N ARG A 85 -17.93 -14.45 -19.38
CA ARG A 85 -18.54 -13.75 -18.25
C ARG A 85 -17.60 -12.60 -17.83
N PRO A 86 -18.09 -11.37 -17.65
CA PRO A 86 -17.28 -10.30 -17.09
C PRO A 86 -16.80 -10.69 -15.69
N GLU A 87 -15.49 -10.60 -15.49
CA GLU A 87 -14.81 -10.77 -14.21
C GLU A 87 -14.43 -9.37 -13.71
N ALA A 88 -14.66 -9.10 -12.42
CA ALA A 88 -14.45 -7.76 -11.86
C ALA A 88 -12.99 -7.29 -11.92
N ASP A 89 -12.04 -8.22 -11.98
CA ASP A 89 -10.59 -7.97 -11.96
C ASP A 89 -9.92 -8.15 -13.33
N VAL A 90 -10.71 -8.31 -14.41
CA VAL A 90 -10.19 -8.55 -15.77
C VAL A 90 -10.69 -7.49 -16.74
N GLU A 91 -9.76 -6.72 -17.30
CA GLU A 91 -10.04 -5.79 -18.40
C GLU A 91 -10.16 -6.57 -19.71
N ALA A 92 -11.32 -6.51 -20.35
CA ALA A 92 -11.61 -7.26 -21.57
C ALA A 92 -11.44 -6.38 -22.83
N HIS A 93 -10.71 -6.88 -23.82
CA HIS A 93 -10.61 -6.28 -25.15
C HIS A 93 -10.93 -7.30 -26.24
N ALA A 94 -11.55 -6.82 -27.32
CA ALA A 94 -11.74 -7.60 -28.52
C ALA A 94 -10.39 -7.85 -29.21
N MET A 95 -10.18 -9.05 -29.77
CA MET A 95 -9.00 -9.31 -30.59
C MET A 95 -9.14 -8.60 -31.94
N PRO A 96 -8.16 -7.77 -32.36
CA PRO A 96 -8.24 -7.02 -33.62
C PRO A 96 -8.12 -7.86 -34.90
N CYS A 97 -7.82 -9.16 -34.78
CA CYS A 97 -7.53 -10.03 -35.91
C CYS A 97 -8.55 -11.16 -36.02
N ALA A 98 -8.66 -11.75 -37.21
CA ALA A 98 -9.58 -12.84 -37.50
C ALA A 98 -9.22 -14.17 -36.82
N SER A 99 -8.05 -14.23 -36.16
CA SER A 99 -7.72 -15.38 -35.32
C SER A 99 -8.65 -15.33 -34.09
N ASN A 100 -9.27 -16.43 -33.70
CA ASN A 100 -10.18 -16.46 -32.53
C ASN A 100 -9.44 -16.94 -31.27
N GLY A 101 -8.13 -16.69 -31.20
CA GLY A 101 -7.33 -17.04 -30.02
C GLY A 101 -7.73 -16.21 -28.79
N THR A 102 -7.45 -16.74 -27.61
CA THR A 102 -7.64 -16.01 -26.35
C THR A 102 -6.31 -15.84 -25.65
N LEU A 103 -6.02 -14.62 -25.21
CA LEU A 103 -4.87 -14.30 -24.37
C LEU A 103 -5.36 -13.74 -23.04
N GLU A 104 -4.79 -14.21 -21.94
CA GLU A 104 -4.85 -13.49 -20.67
C GLU A 104 -3.43 -13.15 -20.22
N LEU A 105 -3.27 -11.90 -19.81
CA LEU A 105 -2.00 -11.29 -19.47
C LEU A 105 -2.12 -10.72 -18.05
N PHE A 106 -1.08 -10.93 -17.25
CA PHE A 106 -0.89 -10.21 -16.00
C PHE A 106 0.14 -9.11 -16.24
N ILE A 107 -0.23 -7.88 -15.91
CA ILE A 107 0.61 -6.69 -16.07
C ILE A 107 0.95 -6.17 -14.68
N GLN A 108 2.24 -6.19 -14.34
CA GLN A 108 2.78 -5.74 -13.06
C GLN A 108 3.61 -4.47 -13.26
N PRO A 109 3.21 -3.31 -12.70
CA PRO A 109 4.02 -2.10 -12.78
C PRO A 109 5.16 -2.16 -11.76
N THR A 110 6.29 -1.57 -12.14
CA THR A 110 7.42 -1.25 -11.28
C THR A 110 7.61 0.26 -11.35
N LEU A 111 7.34 0.94 -10.24
CA LEU A 111 7.49 2.38 -10.11
C LEU A 111 8.72 2.69 -9.27
N PRO A 112 9.42 3.80 -9.57
CA PRO A 112 10.49 4.26 -8.71
C PRO A 112 9.94 4.52 -7.30
N THR A 113 10.75 4.16 -6.30
CA THR A 113 10.43 4.49 -4.92
C THR A 113 10.26 6.00 -4.78
N PRO A 114 9.16 6.48 -4.17
CA PRO A 114 8.95 7.91 -3.98
C PRO A 114 10.08 8.56 -3.19
N MET A 115 10.45 9.78 -3.60
CA MET A 115 11.45 10.55 -2.87
C MET A 115 10.82 11.25 -1.66
N VAL A 116 11.55 11.24 -0.55
CA VAL A 116 11.28 12.03 0.64
C VAL A 116 12.45 12.98 0.88
N LEU A 117 12.15 14.27 1.10
CA LEU A 117 13.14 15.22 1.60
C LEU A 117 13.02 15.38 3.11
N ILE A 118 14.15 15.33 3.81
CA ILE A 118 14.22 15.55 5.26
C ILE A 118 14.93 16.89 5.51
N LEU A 119 14.23 17.82 6.14
CA LEU A 119 14.73 19.16 6.43
C LEU A 119 15.27 19.23 7.86
N GLY A 120 16.53 19.61 8.01
CA GLY A 120 17.24 19.76 9.28
C GLY A 120 18.44 18.84 9.42
N ALA A 121 19.34 19.21 10.34
CA ALA A 121 20.54 18.43 10.69
C ALA A 121 20.58 18.06 12.19
N THR A 122 19.41 18.02 12.83
CA THR A 122 19.25 17.58 14.22
C THR A 122 19.54 16.08 14.35
N PRO A 123 19.86 15.57 15.55
CA PRO A 123 19.99 14.11 15.75
C PRO A 123 18.75 13.35 15.26
N THR A 124 17.55 13.90 15.44
CA THR A 124 16.31 13.31 14.93
C THR A 124 16.27 13.26 13.40
N ALA A 125 16.69 14.34 12.72
CA ALA A 125 16.73 14.38 11.26
C ALA A 125 17.74 13.38 10.68
N LEU A 126 18.92 13.25 11.32
CA LEU A 126 19.94 12.27 10.93
C LEU A 126 19.43 10.83 11.06
N GLU A 127 18.83 10.50 12.21
CA GLU A 127 18.23 9.18 12.44
C GLU A 127 17.06 8.91 11.48
N ALA A 128 16.24 9.93 11.19
CA ALA A 128 15.15 9.82 10.22
C ALA A 128 15.69 9.52 8.82
N CYS A 129 16.81 10.13 8.39
CA CYS A 129 17.46 9.81 7.12
C CYS A 129 17.92 8.35 7.06
N VAL A 130 18.51 7.83 8.14
CA VAL A 130 18.96 6.44 8.20
C VAL A 130 17.79 5.46 8.18
N LEU A 131 16.77 5.70 9.02
CA LEU A 131 15.59 4.84 9.13
C LEU A 131 14.77 4.85 7.84
N ALA A 132 14.56 6.01 7.22
CA ALA A 132 13.85 6.14 5.95
C ALA A 132 14.52 5.34 4.82
N GLN A 133 15.86 5.38 4.72
CA GLN A 133 16.60 4.54 3.76
C GLN A 133 16.41 3.04 4.05
N ARG A 134 16.47 2.63 5.33
CA ARG A 134 16.32 1.22 5.72
C ARG A 134 14.93 0.66 5.45
N VAL A 135 13.88 1.48 5.46
CA VAL A 135 12.53 1.06 5.06
C VAL A 135 12.28 1.19 3.56
N GLY A 136 13.34 1.46 2.79
CA GLY A 136 13.31 1.49 1.32
C GLY A 136 12.67 2.76 0.76
N LEU A 137 12.85 3.91 1.40
CA LEU A 137 12.53 5.23 0.81
C LEU A 137 13.78 5.82 0.15
N ARG A 138 13.59 6.55 -0.96
CA ARG A 138 14.66 7.40 -1.53
C ARG A 138 14.68 8.69 -0.74
N VAL A 139 15.84 9.03 -0.18
CA VAL A 139 15.96 10.16 0.76
C VAL A 139 16.92 11.20 0.19
N GLY A 140 16.46 12.44 0.17
CA GLY A 140 17.34 13.61 0.12
C GLY A 140 17.22 14.41 1.41
N ALA A 141 18.14 15.34 1.64
CA ALA A 141 18.10 16.19 2.82
C ALA A 141 18.46 17.64 2.49
N ALA A 142 17.95 18.57 3.29
CA ALA A 142 18.38 19.96 3.25
C ALA A 142 18.49 20.54 4.66
N ALA A 143 19.48 21.38 4.91
CA ALA A 143 19.69 21.99 6.21
C ALA A 143 20.52 23.27 6.09
N SER A 144 20.43 24.17 7.08
CA SER A 144 21.33 25.33 7.16
C SER A 144 22.81 24.91 7.26
N VAL A 145 23.09 23.79 7.94
CA VAL A 145 24.42 23.17 8.03
C VAL A 145 24.35 21.73 7.55
N THR A 146 25.07 21.40 6.48
CA THR A 146 24.98 20.10 5.80
C THR A 146 26.09 19.11 6.15
N ALA A 147 27.16 19.55 6.83
CA ALA A 147 28.29 18.68 7.18
C ALA A 147 27.87 17.36 7.89
N PRO A 148 26.90 17.36 8.83
CA PRO A 148 26.42 16.11 9.45
C PRO A 148 25.72 15.14 8.50
N LEU A 149 25.14 15.65 7.40
CA LEU A 149 24.40 14.84 6.41
C LEU A 149 25.33 14.18 5.38
N ALA A 150 26.52 14.75 5.14
CA ALA A 150 27.46 14.27 4.13
C ALA A 150 27.91 12.82 4.37
N ALA A 151 28.01 12.40 5.63
CA ALA A 151 28.42 11.05 6.01
C ALA A 151 27.36 9.97 5.73
N LEU A 152 26.13 10.36 5.37
CA LEU A 152 25.00 9.44 5.20
C LEU A 152 24.88 8.86 3.78
N GLY A 153 25.70 9.32 2.82
CA GLY A 153 25.67 8.83 1.44
C GLY A 153 24.37 9.17 0.69
N LEU A 154 23.69 10.24 1.08
CA LEU A 154 22.44 10.66 0.44
C LEU A 154 22.70 11.15 -0.99
N PRO A 155 21.85 10.78 -1.96
CA PRO A 155 21.98 11.23 -3.36
C PRO A 155 21.77 12.75 -3.52
N TRP A 156 21.02 13.39 -2.62
CA TRP A 156 20.81 14.84 -2.60
C TRP A 156 21.01 15.41 -1.20
N VAL A 157 21.91 16.38 -1.07
CA VAL A 157 22.11 17.18 0.15
C VAL A 157 22.18 18.66 -0.25
N MET A 158 21.25 19.47 0.23
CA MET A 158 21.14 20.89 -0.11
C MET A 158 21.43 21.77 1.10
N GLN A 159 22.11 22.90 0.89
CA GLN A 159 22.31 23.89 1.93
C GLN A 159 21.20 24.94 1.89
N GLY A 160 20.55 25.18 3.04
CA GLY A 160 19.42 26.09 3.17
C GLY A 160 18.09 25.47 2.78
N PHE A 161 17.05 26.31 2.69
CA PHE A 161 15.68 25.90 2.38
C PHE A 161 15.14 26.72 1.21
N ASP A 162 15.03 26.08 0.05
CA ASP A 162 14.55 26.71 -1.19
C ASP A 162 13.59 25.76 -1.90
N ALA A 163 12.37 26.23 -2.16
CA ALA A 163 11.32 25.40 -2.74
C ALA A 163 11.65 24.96 -4.18
N ALA A 164 12.29 25.81 -4.98
CA ALA A 164 12.64 25.49 -6.35
C ALA A 164 13.77 24.45 -6.42
N ALA A 165 14.69 24.45 -5.46
CA ALA A 165 15.70 23.41 -5.29
C ALA A 165 15.06 22.08 -4.84
N PHE A 166 14.04 22.12 -3.97
CA PHE A 166 13.30 20.93 -3.58
C PHE A 166 12.57 20.31 -4.78
N ASP A 167 11.91 21.13 -5.59
CA ASP A 167 11.13 20.64 -6.73
C ASP A 167 11.97 19.93 -7.80
N GLN A 168 13.27 20.25 -7.91
CA GLN A 168 14.20 19.53 -8.81
C GLN A 168 14.39 18.06 -8.44
N THR A 169 14.04 17.67 -7.22
CA THR A 169 14.13 16.28 -6.78
C THR A 169 12.78 15.57 -6.77
N GLU A 170 11.71 16.24 -7.21
CA GLU A 170 10.34 15.71 -7.29
C GLU A 170 9.90 14.98 -6.01
N PRO A 171 9.97 15.63 -4.83
CA PRO A 171 9.64 14.99 -3.56
C PRO A 171 8.15 14.65 -3.50
N GLN A 172 7.82 13.41 -3.18
CA GLN A 172 6.42 13.05 -2.88
C GLN A 172 5.99 13.66 -1.55
N SER A 173 6.89 13.69 -0.56
CA SER A 173 6.63 14.25 0.76
C SER A 173 7.88 14.85 1.38
N ILE A 174 7.68 15.78 2.31
CA ILE A 174 8.77 16.45 3.03
C ILE A 174 8.57 16.28 4.53
N LEU A 175 9.64 15.92 5.24
CA LEU A 175 9.68 15.87 6.71
C LEU A 175 10.49 17.04 7.25
N VAL A 176 9.85 17.96 7.96
CA VAL A 176 10.49 19.07 8.67
C VAL A 176 10.91 18.59 10.07
N ALA A 177 12.22 18.37 10.26
CA ALA A 177 12.85 17.89 11.48
C ALA A 177 13.94 18.85 11.99
N THR A 178 13.73 20.15 11.78
CA THR A 178 14.62 21.26 12.17
C THR A 178 14.64 21.53 13.68
N GLN A 179 13.54 21.23 14.38
CA GLN A 179 13.39 21.34 15.85
C GLN A 179 13.92 22.65 16.46
N GLY A 180 13.74 23.80 15.80
CA GLY A 180 14.15 25.12 16.29
C GLY A 180 15.21 25.81 15.44
N ASP A 181 15.86 25.10 14.52
CA ASP A 181 16.80 25.68 13.56
C ASP A 181 16.05 26.15 12.30
N ASN A 182 15.67 27.43 12.24
CA ASN A 182 14.98 28.04 11.11
C ASN A 182 13.67 27.33 10.71
N ASP A 183 12.86 26.92 11.71
CA ASP A 183 11.61 26.18 11.48
C ASP A 183 10.65 26.89 10.52
N GLU A 184 10.54 28.22 10.61
CA GLU A 184 9.63 28.98 9.76
C GLU A 184 10.06 28.96 8.30
N ASP A 185 11.36 29.12 8.02
CA ASP A 185 11.88 29.14 6.65
C ASP A 185 11.86 27.73 6.04
N ALA A 186 12.21 26.71 6.81
CA ALA A 186 12.11 25.32 6.39
C ALA A 186 10.67 24.91 6.08
N LEU A 187 9.73 25.28 6.97
CA LEU A 187 8.32 24.97 6.77
C LEU A 187 7.72 25.77 5.61
N GLU A 188 8.08 27.04 5.44
CA GLU A 188 7.62 27.84 4.31
C GLU A 188 8.06 27.21 2.99
N ALA A 189 9.36 26.91 2.86
CA ALA A 189 9.91 26.29 1.67
C ALA A 189 9.23 24.93 1.38
N ALA A 190 9.00 24.11 2.41
CA ALA A 190 8.29 22.84 2.27
C ALA A 190 6.85 23.03 1.77
N LEU A 191 6.11 24.00 2.31
CA LEU A 191 4.71 24.27 1.93
C LEU A 191 4.58 24.92 0.56
N ARG A 192 5.60 25.68 0.12
CA ARG A 192 5.66 26.27 -1.23
C ARG A 192 6.10 25.26 -2.30
N SER A 193 6.74 24.17 -1.92
CA SER A 193 7.13 23.11 -2.86
C SER A 193 5.91 22.38 -3.46
N THR A 194 6.18 21.62 -4.51
CA THR A 194 5.25 20.72 -5.19
C THR A 194 4.92 19.45 -4.40
N ALA A 195 5.55 19.22 -3.24
CA ALA A 195 5.32 18.02 -2.45
C ALA A 195 3.84 17.85 -2.07
N ALA A 196 3.34 16.63 -2.20
CA ALA A 196 1.94 16.31 -1.94
C ALA A 196 1.57 16.49 -0.47
N ALA A 197 2.51 16.27 0.45
CA ALA A 197 2.30 16.49 1.87
C ALA A 197 3.59 16.81 2.64
N VAL A 198 3.41 17.52 3.76
CA VAL A 198 4.49 17.98 4.64
C VAL A 198 4.22 17.45 6.04
N LEU A 199 5.20 16.78 6.65
CA LEU A 199 5.14 16.36 8.04
C LEU A 199 6.07 17.23 8.87
N LEU A 200 5.66 17.57 10.09
CA LEU A 200 6.45 18.42 10.98
C LEU A 200 6.67 17.74 12.33
N VAL A 201 7.95 17.57 12.67
CA VAL A 201 8.39 17.10 13.98
C VAL A 201 8.29 18.24 14.98
N ALA A 202 7.08 18.43 15.52
CA ALA A 202 6.77 19.43 16.53
C ALA A 202 5.60 18.97 17.41
N SER A 203 5.43 19.60 18.57
CA SER A 203 4.19 19.48 19.34
C SER A 203 3.05 20.21 18.64
N GLU A 204 1.80 19.82 18.92
CA GLU A 204 0.60 20.48 18.38
C GLU A 204 0.63 21.99 18.61
N ARG A 205 0.94 22.41 19.85
CA ARG A 205 1.05 23.83 20.22
C ARG A 205 2.07 24.60 19.38
N LYS A 206 3.20 23.97 19.03
CA LYS A 206 4.22 24.61 18.20
C LYS A 206 3.79 24.62 16.73
N ALA A 207 3.17 23.55 16.26
CA ALA A 207 2.62 23.48 14.91
C ALA A 207 1.54 24.55 14.67
N ASP A 208 0.67 24.83 15.64
CA ASP A 208 -0.37 25.85 15.49
C ASP A 208 0.22 27.26 15.35
N ARG A 209 1.23 27.59 16.16
CA ARG A 209 1.96 28.87 16.02
C ARG A 209 2.62 28.99 14.65
N LEU A 210 3.22 27.90 14.16
CA LEU A 210 3.83 27.89 12.84
C LEU A 210 2.77 28.01 11.73
N ARG A 211 1.60 27.39 11.86
CA ARG A 211 0.47 27.59 10.93
C ARG A 211 0.05 29.06 10.87
N ASP A 212 -0.04 29.74 12.02
CA ASP A 212 -0.37 31.16 12.07
C ASP A 212 0.70 32.02 11.39
N ALA A 213 1.98 31.75 11.64
CA ALA A 213 3.09 32.41 10.96
C ALA A 213 3.04 32.20 9.43
N MET A 214 2.76 30.98 8.98
CA MET A 214 2.65 30.65 7.56
C MET A 214 1.46 31.34 6.87
N ARG A 215 0.33 31.53 7.58
CA ARG A 215 -0.80 32.33 7.07
C ARG A 215 -0.38 33.78 6.83
N LEU A 216 0.36 34.37 7.77
CA LEU A 216 0.87 35.75 7.64
C LEU A 216 1.88 35.88 6.49
N ARG A 217 2.64 34.81 6.18
CA ARG A 217 3.55 34.72 5.03
C ARG A 217 2.84 34.39 3.70
N GLY A 218 1.50 34.31 3.70
CA GLY A 218 0.70 34.13 2.49
C GLY A 218 0.61 32.69 1.98
N ILE A 219 0.88 31.69 2.82
CA ILE A 219 0.58 30.29 2.48
C ILE A 219 -0.93 30.08 2.52
N THR A 220 -1.47 29.49 1.46
CA THR A 220 -2.91 29.30 1.30
C THR A 220 -3.45 28.23 2.26
N PRO A 221 -4.75 28.27 2.61
CA PRO A 221 -5.38 27.24 3.44
C PRO A 221 -5.22 25.83 2.87
N GLU A 222 -5.25 25.68 1.55
CA GLU A 222 -5.11 24.38 0.86
C GLU A 222 -3.70 23.81 1.06
N ARG A 223 -2.66 24.64 0.97
CA ARG A 223 -1.28 24.20 1.27
C ARG A 223 -1.09 23.92 2.75
N LEU A 224 -1.71 24.70 3.64
CA LEU A 224 -1.69 24.41 5.08
C LEU A 224 -2.39 23.10 5.44
N ALA A 225 -3.41 22.69 4.68
CA ALA A 225 -4.07 21.39 4.87
C ALA A 225 -3.13 20.21 4.55
N ALA A 226 -2.09 20.42 3.75
CA ALA A 226 -1.05 19.42 3.48
C ALA A 226 -0.08 19.22 4.66
N LEU A 227 -0.10 20.10 5.67
CA LEU A 227 0.75 20.03 6.86
C LEU A 227 0.17 19.09 7.93
N ARG A 228 0.89 18.01 8.20
CA ARG A 228 0.61 17.07 9.29
C ARG A 228 1.58 17.26 10.44
N SER A 229 1.03 17.49 11.62
CA SER A 229 1.80 17.53 12.85
C SER A 229 0.92 17.04 14.01
N PRO A 230 1.42 16.18 14.91
CA PRO A 230 2.77 15.60 14.94
C PRO A 230 3.10 14.74 13.70
N ALA A 231 4.39 14.59 13.39
CA ALA A 231 4.86 13.92 12.17
C ALA A 231 4.53 12.41 12.08
N GLY A 232 3.92 11.81 13.09
CA GLY A 232 3.63 10.38 13.10
C GLY A 232 2.82 9.96 14.32
N PRO A 233 2.58 8.64 14.47
CA PRO A 233 1.78 8.11 15.57
C PRO A 233 2.42 8.41 16.93
N HIS A 234 1.56 8.57 17.94
CA HIS A 234 2.01 8.83 19.30
C HIS A 234 2.56 7.56 19.96
N ILE A 235 3.89 7.45 20.02
CA ILE A 235 4.60 6.29 20.59
C ILE A 235 5.32 6.59 21.91
N HIS A 236 4.99 7.72 22.56
CA HIS A 236 5.66 8.18 23.79
C HIS A 236 7.18 8.36 23.66
N ALA A 237 7.66 8.72 22.46
CA ALA A 237 9.07 8.91 22.15
C ALA A 237 9.74 9.96 23.04
N ARG A 238 10.98 9.67 23.46
CA ARG A 238 11.83 10.54 24.29
C ARG A 238 13.20 10.79 23.67
N THR A 239 13.75 9.80 22.97
CA THR A 239 15.06 9.90 22.33
C THR A 239 14.94 10.35 20.87
N PRO A 240 15.99 10.94 20.26
CA PRO A 240 15.99 11.26 18.83
C PRO A 240 15.67 10.06 17.93
N GLN A 241 16.16 8.86 18.29
CA GLN A 241 15.92 7.62 17.58
C GLN A 241 14.44 7.21 17.63
N GLU A 242 13.81 7.32 18.80
CA GLU A 242 12.38 7.04 18.95
C GLU A 242 11.53 8.08 18.22
N ILE A 243 11.89 9.37 18.28
CA ILE A 243 11.17 10.44 17.57
C ILE A 243 11.28 10.21 16.06
N ALA A 244 12.47 9.88 15.57
CA ALA A 244 12.72 9.55 14.17
C ALA A 244 11.91 8.32 13.72
N LEU A 245 11.84 7.27 14.55
CA LEU A 245 11.01 6.09 14.28
C LEU A 245 9.53 6.48 14.12
N GLY A 246 9.00 7.32 15.01
CA GLY A 246 7.65 7.84 14.91
C GLY A 246 7.42 8.65 13.63
N ALA A 247 8.34 9.56 13.30
CA ALA A 247 8.27 10.37 12.08
C ALA A 247 8.33 9.53 10.80
N VAL A 248 9.21 8.53 10.74
CA VAL A 248 9.32 7.61 9.59
C VAL A 248 8.07 6.73 9.48
N ALA A 249 7.47 6.29 10.60
CA ALA A 249 6.18 5.61 10.56
C ALA A 249 5.07 6.51 9.98
N GLY A 250 5.09 7.82 10.27
CA GLY A 250 4.20 8.80 9.65
C GLY A 250 4.44 8.96 8.14
N LEU A 251 5.70 9.01 7.71
CA LEU A 251 6.06 9.02 6.27
C LEU A 251 5.53 7.79 5.53
N VAL A 252 5.71 6.60 6.12
CA VAL A 252 5.20 5.35 5.52
C VAL A 252 3.67 5.35 5.45
N THR A 253 3.00 5.83 6.51
CA THR A 253 1.54 5.95 6.55
C THR A 253 1.05 6.87 5.44
N LEU A 254 1.63 8.06 5.33
CA LEU A 254 1.29 9.03 4.29
C LEU A 254 1.51 8.47 2.89
N ARG A 255 2.63 7.78 2.64
CA ARG A 255 2.91 7.13 1.35
C ARG A 255 1.79 6.15 0.98
N ARG A 256 1.31 5.34 1.93
CA ARG A 256 0.23 4.38 1.68
C ARG A 256 -1.11 5.05 1.41
N GLU A 257 -1.43 6.12 2.13
CA GLU A 257 -2.64 6.91 1.88
C GLU A 257 -2.62 7.56 0.48
N LEU A 258 -1.49 8.17 0.09
CA LEU A 258 -1.34 8.77 -1.25
C LEU A 258 -1.47 7.73 -2.36
N GLN A 259 -0.90 6.53 -2.16
CA GLN A 259 -1.06 5.40 -3.09
C GLN A 259 -2.52 4.96 -3.21
N GLN A 260 -3.25 4.88 -2.09
CA GLN A 260 -4.68 4.52 -2.09
C GLN A 260 -5.55 5.59 -2.74
N GLN A 261 -5.25 6.87 -2.53
CA GLN A 261 -5.96 7.98 -3.16
C GLN A 261 -5.74 8.01 -4.67
N ALA A 262 -4.49 7.83 -5.13
CA ALA A 262 -4.18 7.72 -6.56
C ALA A 262 -4.91 6.52 -7.19
N ALA A 263 -4.91 5.38 -6.50
CA ALA A 263 -5.63 4.18 -6.91
C ALA A 263 -7.14 4.41 -7.05
N ALA A 264 -7.78 5.09 -6.08
CA ALA A 264 -9.21 5.34 -6.08
C ALA A 264 -9.63 6.34 -7.19
N ALA A 265 -8.85 7.40 -7.38
CA ALA A 265 -9.15 8.43 -8.38
C ALA A 265 -9.19 7.87 -9.82
N GLU A 266 -8.38 6.86 -10.12
CA GLU A 266 -8.41 6.21 -11.43
C GLU A 266 -9.60 5.28 -11.64
N VAL A 267 -10.05 4.57 -10.59
CA VAL A 267 -11.28 3.75 -10.67
C VAL A 267 -12.47 4.65 -10.97
N ASP A 268 -12.57 5.80 -10.30
CA ASP A 268 -13.61 6.80 -10.57
C ASP A 268 -13.50 7.36 -12.00
N ALA A 269 -12.30 7.66 -12.49
CA ALA A 269 -12.08 8.11 -13.86
C ALA A 269 -12.49 7.07 -14.92
N LEU A 270 -12.21 5.78 -14.68
CA LEU A 270 -12.63 4.67 -15.55
C LEU A 270 -14.15 4.47 -15.53
N HIS A 271 -14.80 4.67 -14.38
CA HIS A 271 -16.26 4.63 -14.26
C HIS A 271 -16.96 5.81 -14.95
N LEU A 272 -16.33 6.98 -15.02
CA LEU A 272 -16.87 8.14 -15.74
C LEU A 272 -16.82 7.98 -17.28
N VAL A 273 -15.90 7.16 -17.80
CA VAL A 273 -15.80 6.88 -19.25
C VAL A 273 -16.77 5.77 -19.69
N SER A 274 -17.20 4.92 -18.76
CA SER A 274 -18.28 3.94 -18.99
C SER A 274 -19.65 4.57 -18.74
N GLY A 275 -19.98 5.57 -19.58
CA GLY A 275 -21.27 6.22 -19.63
C GLY A 275 -22.38 5.33 -20.17
N GLU A 276 -22.67 4.22 -19.50
CA GLU A 276 -23.99 3.60 -19.50
C GLU A 276 -24.39 3.42 -18.04
N THR A 277 -25.29 4.29 -17.59
CA THR A 277 -25.89 4.22 -16.26
C THR A 277 -26.60 2.89 -16.14
N VAL A 278 -25.99 1.94 -15.41
CA VAL A 278 -26.71 0.76 -14.95
C VAL A 278 -27.86 1.29 -14.08
N PRO A 279 -29.13 1.04 -14.43
CA PRO A 279 -30.24 1.49 -13.62
C PRO A 279 -30.07 0.89 -12.23
N ALA A 280 -30.25 1.70 -11.19
CA ALA A 280 -30.37 1.21 -9.83
C ALA A 280 -31.54 0.23 -9.79
N LEU A 281 -31.22 -1.07 -9.83
CA LEU A 281 -32.20 -2.12 -9.60
C LEU A 281 -32.67 -1.97 -8.15
N SER A 282 -33.99 -1.83 -7.98
CA SER A 282 -34.64 -1.91 -6.67
C SER A 282 -34.11 -3.13 -5.91
N PRO A 283 -33.91 -3.02 -4.57
CA PRO A 283 -33.38 -4.13 -3.80
C PRO A 283 -34.34 -5.32 -3.94
N CYS A 284 -33.91 -6.33 -4.70
CA CYS A 284 -34.68 -7.53 -4.91
C CYS A 284 -34.49 -8.40 -3.67
N GLU A 285 -35.58 -8.56 -2.93
CA GLU A 285 -35.72 -9.46 -1.81
C GLU A 285 -35.45 -10.91 -2.23
N THR A 286 -34.21 -11.38 -2.10
CA THR A 286 -33.90 -12.79 -1.78
C THR A 286 -32.45 -12.94 -1.33
N SER A 287 -32.09 -12.18 -0.29
CA SER A 287 -30.92 -12.49 0.53
C SER A 287 -31.26 -13.62 1.51
N ALA A 288 -31.25 -14.85 1.02
CA ALA A 288 -31.15 -16.06 1.83
C ALA A 288 -30.25 -17.04 1.05
N SER A 289 -28.96 -17.12 1.33
CA SER A 289 -28.49 -17.77 2.54
C SER A 289 -27.11 -17.24 2.91
N ILE A 290 -27.07 -16.41 3.95
CA ILE A 290 -25.90 -16.30 4.83
C ILE A 290 -25.72 -17.70 5.43
N GLU A 291 -24.56 -18.33 5.24
CA GLU A 291 -24.22 -19.53 6.01
C GLU A 291 -24.39 -19.21 7.50
N THR A 292 -25.33 -19.91 8.13
CA THR A 292 -25.63 -19.87 9.55
C THR A 292 -24.34 -19.88 10.38
N PRO A 293 -24.22 -19.08 11.46
CA PRO A 293 -23.07 -19.18 12.35
C PRO A 293 -22.97 -20.63 12.85
N ARG A 294 -21.90 -21.34 12.44
CA ARG A 294 -21.61 -22.68 12.97
C ARG A 294 -21.59 -22.59 14.49
N ALA A 295 -22.38 -23.44 15.15
CA ALA A 295 -22.47 -23.47 16.61
C ALA A 295 -21.06 -23.65 17.19
N ARG A 296 -20.54 -22.60 17.83
CA ARG A 296 -19.24 -22.61 18.50
C ARG A 296 -19.46 -23.10 19.93
N TYR A 297 -18.81 -24.20 20.31
CA TYR A 297 -18.82 -24.72 21.68
C TYR A 297 -17.79 -23.96 22.52
N LEU A 298 -18.16 -23.48 23.71
CA LEU A 298 -17.23 -22.78 24.58
C LEU A 298 -16.45 -23.77 25.44
N ASN A 299 -15.12 -23.76 25.32
CA ASN A 299 -14.24 -24.55 26.17
C ASN A 299 -14.45 -24.17 27.65
N PRO A 300 -14.82 -25.12 28.54
CA PRO A 300 -15.16 -24.81 29.93
C PRO A 300 -13.98 -24.32 30.77
N VAL A 301 -12.74 -24.62 30.35
CA VAL A 301 -11.52 -24.20 31.06
C VAL A 301 -11.19 -22.73 30.76
N CYS A 302 -10.97 -22.41 29.49
CA CYS A 302 -10.48 -21.08 29.09
C CYS A 302 -11.58 -20.13 28.56
N GLY A 303 -12.77 -20.64 28.23
CA GLY A 303 -13.86 -19.85 27.62
C GLY A 303 -13.69 -19.60 26.12
N MET A 304 -12.67 -20.17 25.47
CA MET A 304 -12.44 -20.02 24.04
C MET A 304 -13.48 -20.81 23.24
N ALA A 305 -14.03 -20.19 22.19
CA ALA A 305 -14.92 -20.83 21.24
C ALA A 305 -14.18 -21.87 20.36
N VAL A 306 -14.69 -23.09 20.33
CA VAL A 306 -14.17 -24.24 19.58
C VAL A 306 -15.26 -24.71 18.62
N ASP A 307 -14.91 -24.94 17.35
CA ASP A 307 -15.82 -25.58 16.39
C ASP A 307 -15.86 -27.11 16.66
N PRO A 308 -17.02 -27.68 17.06
CA PRO A 308 -17.16 -29.11 17.30
C PRO A 308 -16.79 -29.98 16.09
N ALA A 309 -16.90 -29.46 14.86
CA ALA A 309 -16.61 -30.19 13.63
C ALA A 309 -15.10 -30.35 13.37
N SER A 310 -14.26 -29.48 13.93
CA SER A 310 -12.80 -29.48 13.72
C SER A 310 -11.99 -29.65 15.01
N ALA A 311 -12.64 -29.93 16.14
CA ALA A 311 -11.98 -30.04 17.42
C ALA A 311 -11.05 -31.26 17.49
N LYS A 312 -9.77 -31.01 17.79
CA LYS A 312 -8.75 -32.07 17.94
C LYS A 312 -8.82 -32.80 19.30
N HIS A 313 -9.41 -32.17 20.31
CA HIS A 313 -9.44 -32.69 21.68
C HIS A 313 -10.87 -32.69 22.19
N VAL A 314 -11.42 -33.88 22.44
CA VAL A 314 -12.81 -34.09 22.90
C VAL A 314 -12.82 -35.14 24.02
N ILE A 315 -13.66 -34.92 25.03
CA ILE A 315 -13.92 -35.87 26.12
C ILE A 315 -15.43 -36.06 26.27
N ASP A 316 -15.87 -37.28 26.51
CA ASP A 316 -17.23 -37.58 26.98
C ASP A 316 -17.26 -37.60 28.51
N TYR A 317 -18.04 -36.69 29.13
CA TYR A 317 -18.20 -36.61 30.58
C TYR A 317 -19.67 -36.37 30.93
N GLY A 318 -20.25 -37.21 31.81
CA GLY A 318 -21.66 -37.09 32.20
C GLY A 318 -22.68 -37.29 31.07
N GLY A 319 -22.27 -37.89 29.94
CA GLY A 319 -23.10 -38.06 28.74
C GLY A 319 -23.05 -36.89 27.76
N GLU A 320 -22.23 -35.86 28.03
CA GLU A 320 -22.01 -34.72 27.14
C GLU A 320 -20.58 -34.70 26.57
N ARG A 321 -20.45 -34.31 25.30
CA ARG A 321 -19.15 -34.08 24.65
C ARG A 321 -18.63 -32.70 25.00
N VAL A 322 -17.43 -32.67 25.58
CA VAL A 322 -16.70 -31.47 25.95
C VAL A 322 -15.53 -31.26 25.00
N TYR A 323 -15.44 -30.08 24.39
CA TYR A 323 -14.46 -29.74 23.36
C TYR A 323 -13.41 -28.77 23.88
N PHE A 324 -12.13 -29.02 23.57
CA PHE A 324 -11.00 -28.23 24.06
C PHE A 324 -10.15 -27.63 22.94
N CYS A 325 -9.63 -26.42 23.19
CA CYS A 325 -8.78 -25.70 22.24
C CYS A 325 -7.34 -26.23 22.20
N CYS A 326 -6.87 -26.92 23.24
CA CYS A 326 -5.51 -27.45 23.34
C CYS A 326 -5.41 -28.60 24.36
N ASP A 327 -4.32 -29.35 24.31
CA ASP A 327 -4.00 -30.43 25.26
C ASP A 327 -4.00 -29.97 26.72
N GLY A 328 -3.52 -28.75 26.98
CA GLY A 328 -3.47 -28.19 28.35
C GLY A 328 -4.86 -28.03 28.97
N CYS A 329 -5.83 -27.52 28.21
CA CYS A 329 -7.22 -27.39 28.69
C CYS A 329 -7.86 -28.76 28.92
N LYS A 330 -7.57 -29.74 28.05
CA LYS A 330 -8.05 -31.11 28.22
C LYS A 330 -7.54 -31.71 29.53
N LEU A 331 -6.23 -31.62 29.77
CA LEU A 331 -5.57 -32.14 30.98
C LEU A 331 -6.06 -31.46 32.27
N GLU A 332 -6.30 -30.15 32.24
CA GLU A 332 -6.87 -29.44 33.38
C GLU A 332 -8.31 -29.87 33.68
N PHE A 333 -9.12 -30.06 32.64
CA PHE A 333 -10.49 -30.54 32.80
C PHE A 333 -10.53 -31.96 33.40
N GLU A 334 -9.68 -32.88 32.94
CA GLU A 334 -9.59 -34.25 33.47
C GLU A 334 -9.21 -34.29 34.96
N ARG A 335 -8.45 -33.30 35.45
CA ARG A 335 -8.03 -33.22 36.86
C ARG A 335 -9.15 -32.77 37.80
N ALA A 336 -10.10 -31.96 37.32
CA ALA A 336 -11.16 -31.38 38.14
C ALA A 336 -12.43 -31.05 37.32
N PRO A 337 -13.11 -32.07 36.76
CA PRO A 337 -14.18 -31.86 35.78
C PRO A 337 -15.40 -31.11 36.36
N ASP A 338 -15.84 -31.45 37.58
CA ASP A 338 -16.98 -30.80 38.24
C ASP A 338 -16.78 -29.29 38.44
N LYS A 339 -15.54 -28.88 38.74
CA LYS A 339 -15.17 -27.46 38.93
C LYS A 339 -15.38 -26.66 37.65
N TYR A 340 -14.92 -27.17 36.51
CA TYR A 340 -14.98 -26.43 35.25
C TYR A 340 -16.37 -26.46 34.62
N LEU A 341 -17.17 -27.49 34.87
CA LEU A 341 -18.58 -27.52 34.49
C LEU A 341 -19.40 -26.48 35.26
N ALA A 342 -19.15 -26.31 36.57
CA ALA A 342 -19.79 -25.26 37.35
C ALA A 342 -19.43 -23.85 36.84
N ILE A 343 -18.16 -23.62 36.44
CA ILE A 343 -17.71 -22.36 35.83
C ILE A 343 -18.40 -22.10 34.48
N ALA A 344 -18.52 -23.13 33.64
CA ALA A 344 -19.17 -23.03 32.33
C ALA A 344 -20.67 -22.71 32.46
N GLN A 345 -21.36 -23.36 33.41
CA GLN A 345 -22.77 -23.08 33.71
C GLN A 345 -22.98 -21.63 34.21
N GLY A 346 -22.07 -21.11 35.04
CA GLY A 346 -22.11 -19.71 35.47
C GLY A 346 -21.93 -18.71 34.32
N ARG A 347 -21.05 -19.01 33.36
CA ARG A 347 -20.85 -18.16 32.16
C ARG A 347 -22.08 -18.13 31.25
N ALA A 348 -22.72 -19.29 31.04
CA ALA A 348 -23.93 -19.39 30.22
C ALA A 348 -25.15 -18.66 30.83
N GLN A 349 -25.16 -18.42 32.14
CA GLN A 349 -26.20 -17.62 32.82
C GLN A 349 -25.96 -16.11 32.70
N LEU A 350 -24.70 -15.66 32.69
CA LEU A 350 -24.33 -14.24 32.53
C LEU A 350 -24.62 -13.69 31.12
N GLU A 351 -24.54 -14.51 30.08
CA GLU A 351 -24.85 -14.09 28.69
C GLU A 351 -26.36 -13.98 28.39
N LYS A 352 -27.23 -14.43 29.31
CA LYS A 352 -28.70 -14.38 29.16
C LYS A 352 -29.38 -13.21 29.89
N THR A 353 -28.61 -12.33 30.54
CA THR A 353 -29.10 -11.17 31.30
C THR A 353 -28.65 -9.88 30.62
#